data_AF-A0A3R6N7E4-F1
#
_entry.id   AF-A0A3R6N7E4-F1
#
_cell.length_a   1.000
_cell.length_b   1.000
_cell.length_c   1.000
_cell.angle_alpha   90.00
_cell.angle_beta   90.00
_cell.angle_gamma   90.00
#
_symmetry.space_group_name_H-M   'P 1'
#
loop_
_entity.id
_entity.type
_entity.pdbx_description
1 polymer ?
#
loop_
_entity_poly.entity_id
_entity_poly.type
_entity_poly.pdbx_seq_one_letter_code
_entity_poly.pdbx_strand_id
1 'polypeptide(L)'
;MVQFDQVLNRKGTNCAKWDRQGGDGSILYSTPMYTHIRRLPQEARAAVTEVPMKENNLFYTMDFEALEQAVTPQTGVYVLCNPHNPVGRVFTRQELTQVADFAKKHELFVVADEIHCELVLEGEHIPYFSLNKEAEQNSITLCSAGKIANIPGLPLAYAIIPNPDLRKRFEEEALGLFPVRNILAETALTAAYNGSCDAWKEELRDYLRANRDYLEARISEIPGRMDSHEF
;
A
#
# COMPACT_ATOMS: atom_id res chain seq x y z
N MET A 1 17.49 29.36 4.27
CA MET A 1 16.50 29.33 3.16
C MET A 1 16.96 28.24 2.21
N VAL A 2 16.36 27.05 2.31
CA VAL A 2 16.74 25.92 1.45
C VAL A 2 16.26 26.25 0.04
N GLN A 3 17.15 26.23 -0.96
CA GLN A 3 16.76 26.39 -2.36
C GLN A 3 15.91 25.18 -2.76
N PHE A 4 14.61 25.38 -2.95
CA PHE A 4 13.65 24.33 -3.30
C PHE A 4 14.08 23.54 -4.56
N ASP A 5 14.72 24.21 -5.52
CA ASP A 5 15.25 23.56 -6.73
C ASP A 5 16.38 22.56 -6.44
N GLN A 6 17.13 22.73 -5.35
CA GLN A 6 18.16 21.77 -4.95
C GLN A 6 17.57 20.55 -4.25
N VAL A 7 16.41 20.68 -3.60
CA VAL A 7 15.70 19.55 -2.96
C VAL A 7 15.01 18.69 -4.01
N LEU A 8 14.37 19.31 -5.01
CA LEU A 8 13.73 18.60 -6.12
C LEU A 8 14.73 17.90 -7.06
N ASN A 9 15.95 18.44 -7.17
CA ASN A 9 17.02 17.87 -8.00
C ASN A 9 17.99 16.96 -7.22
N ARG A 10 17.76 16.70 -5.93
CA ARG A 10 18.52 15.67 -5.21
C ARG A 10 18.20 14.32 -5.84
N LYS A 11 19.25 13.62 -6.31
CA LYS A 11 19.19 12.20 -6.63
C LYS A 11 18.71 11.45 -5.37
N GLY A 12 17.42 11.12 -5.26
CA GLY A 12 16.91 10.40 -4.08
C GLY A 12 15.44 10.56 -3.75
N THR A 13 14.75 11.61 -4.24
CA THR A 13 13.33 11.87 -3.87
C THR A 13 12.29 11.09 -4.68
N ASN A 14 12.72 10.27 -5.65
CA ASN A 14 11.86 9.42 -6.45
C ASN A 14 11.82 8.03 -5.82
N CYS A 15 10.64 7.55 -5.43
CA CYS A 15 10.43 6.24 -4.84
C CYS A 15 11.06 5.11 -5.67
N ALA A 16 11.11 5.23 -7.00
CA ALA A 16 11.74 4.26 -7.90
C ALA A 16 13.29 4.22 -7.82
N LYS A 17 13.93 5.18 -7.13
CA LYS A 17 15.39 5.30 -6.99
C LYS A 17 15.91 4.79 -5.66
N TRP A 18 15.04 4.17 -4.85
CA TRP A 18 15.28 3.85 -3.44
C TRP A 18 16.48 2.91 -3.20
N ASP A 19 16.83 2.04 -4.15
CA ASP A 19 17.87 1.02 -3.94
C ASP A 19 18.97 0.96 -5.02
N ARG A 20 19.18 2.04 -5.80
CA ARG A 20 20.31 2.06 -6.73
C ARG A 20 21.13 3.32 -6.61
N GLN A 21 22.43 3.17 -6.84
CA GLN A 21 23.50 4.18 -6.83
C GLN A 21 23.28 5.32 -7.86
N GLY A 22 22.10 5.97 -7.85
CA GLY A 22 21.77 7.13 -8.67
C GLY A 22 21.27 6.83 -10.09
N GLY A 23 20.62 5.68 -10.34
CA GLY A 23 19.99 5.34 -11.64
C GLY A 23 18.49 5.65 -11.72
N ASP A 24 17.92 5.67 -12.93
CA ASP A 24 16.48 5.78 -13.19
C ASP A 24 15.81 4.40 -13.03
N GLY A 25 15.41 4.05 -11.82
CA GLY A 25 14.67 2.80 -11.57
C GLY A 25 13.19 2.90 -12.00
N SER A 26 12.56 1.74 -12.19
CA SER A 26 11.13 1.61 -12.53
C SER A 26 10.33 0.95 -11.40
N ILE A 27 9.04 1.24 -11.39
CA ILE A 27 8.06 0.72 -10.42
C ILE A 27 7.23 -0.39 -11.08
N LEU A 28 6.98 -1.46 -10.36
CA LEU A 28 6.11 -2.55 -10.75
C LEU A 28 4.92 -2.63 -9.76
N TYR A 29 3.70 -2.83 -10.26
CA TYR A 29 2.55 -3.15 -9.40
C TYR A 29 1.48 -3.96 -10.12
N SER A 30 0.66 -4.63 -9.33
CA SER A 30 -0.44 -5.45 -9.83
C SER A 30 -1.71 -4.63 -10.07
N THR A 31 -2.49 -4.92 -11.12
CA THR A 31 -3.76 -4.23 -11.46
C THR A 31 -4.97 -5.16 -11.39
N PRO A 32 -6.20 -4.65 -11.16
CA PRO A 32 -6.57 -3.24 -10.98
C PRO A 32 -5.97 -2.64 -9.70
N MET A 33 -5.65 -1.35 -9.74
CA MET A 33 -4.91 -0.65 -8.68
C MET A 33 -5.50 0.73 -8.40
N TYR A 34 -5.39 1.19 -7.15
CA TYR A 34 -5.85 2.51 -6.72
C TYR A 34 -5.34 3.62 -7.64
N THR A 35 -6.26 4.51 -8.05
CA THR A 35 -6.01 5.56 -9.04
C THR A 35 -4.81 6.44 -8.71
N HIS A 36 -4.53 6.72 -7.44
CA HIS A 36 -3.37 7.53 -7.06
C HIS A 36 -2.05 6.77 -7.19
N ILE A 37 -2.01 5.46 -6.90
CA ILE A 37 -0.83 4.63 -7.18
C ILE A 37 -0.54 4.62 -8.69
N ARG A 38 -1.59 4.60 -9.52
CA ARG A 38 -1.45 4.69 -10.98
C ARG A 38 -0.95 6.05 -11.50
N ARG A 39 -0.94 7.09 -10.64
CA ARG A 39 -0.39 8.42 -10.94
C ARG A 39 1.06 8.62 -10.48
N LEU A 40 1.61 7.65 -9.71
CA LEU A 40 3.00 7.64 -9.31
C LEU A 40 4.00 7.79 -10.48
N PRO A 41 3.81 7.18 -11.67
CA PRO A 41 4.75 7.39 -12.79
C PRO A 41 4.99 8.88 -13.08
N GLN A 42 3.94 9.69 -13.09
CA GLN A 42 4.01 11.12 -13.39
C GLN A 42 4.63 11.91 -12.23
N GLU A 43 4.23 11.60 -10.99
CA GLU A 43 4.69 12.30 -9.79
C GLU A 43 6.16 11.98 -9.48
N ALA A 44 6.52 10.69 -9.56
CA ALA A 44 7.86 10.20 -9.30
C ALA A 44 8.81 10.41 -10.50
N ARG A 45 8.28 10.68 -11.71
CA ARG A 45 9.06 10.68 -12.96
C ARG A 45 9.80 9.35 -13.15
N ALA A 46 9.09 8.25 -12.94
CA ALA A 46 9.60 6.89 -13.05
C ALA A 46 8.81 6.10 -14.10
N ALA A 47 9.50 5.21 -14.80
CA ALA A 47 8.82 4.23 -15.65
C ALA A 47 8.01 3.27 -14.76
N VAL A 48 6.87 2.81 -15.27
CA VAL A 48 5.99 1.90 -14.54
C VAL A 48 5.56 0.76 -15.43
N THR A 49 5.58 -0.43 -14.84
CA THR A 49 5.03 -1.65 -15.43
C THR A 49 3.81 -2.08 -14.62
N GLU A 50 2.67 -2.18 -15.30
CA GLU A 50 1.42 -2.71 -14.72
C GLU A 50 1.30 -4.19 -15.06
N VAL A 51 1.02 -5.04 -14.06
CA VAL A 51 0.78 -6.48 -14.27
C VAL A 51 -0.64 -6.82 -13.85
N PRO A 52 -1.53 -7.26 -14.76
CA PRO A 52 -2.87 -7.70 -14.38
C PRO A 52 -2.83 -8.88 -13.41
N MET A 53 -3.64 -8.81 -12.34
CA MET A 53 -3.93 -9.97 -11.50
C MET A 53 -4.81 -10.97 -12.26
N LYS A 54 -4.72 -12.26 -11.87
CA LYS A 54 -5.66 -13.28 -12.33
C LYS A 54 -6.99 -13.07 -11.63
N GLU A 55 -8.06 -13.04 -12.40
CA GLU A 55 -9.43 -12.88 -11.90
C GLU A 55 -10.21 -14.17 -12.18
N ASN A 56 -10.92 -14.67 -11.16
CA ASN A 56 -11.83 -15.78 -11.27
C ASN A 56 -13.05 -15.53 -10.38
N ASN A 57 -14.21 -15.29 -10.98
CA ASN A 57 -15.47 -14.99 -10.27
C ASN A 57 -15.31 -13.88 -9.23
N LEU A 58 -14.76 -12.75 -9.67
CA LEU A 58 -14.46 -11.56 -8.87
C LEU A 58 -13.40 -11.79 -7.77
N PHE A 59 -12.78 -12.97 -7.70
CA PHE A 59 -11.66 -13.25 -6.82
C PHE A 59 -10.34 -13.00 -7.55
N TYR A 60 -9.51 -12.09 -7.02
CA TYR A 60 -8.29 -11.62 -7.69
C TYR A 60 -7.04 -12.15 -7.01
N THR A 61 -6.19 -12.90 -7.71
CA THR A 61 -4.89 -13.39 -7.20
C THR A 61 -3.72 -12.80 -7.99
N MET A 62 -2.55 -12.67 -7.35
CA MET A 62 -1.36 -12.19 -8.06
C MET A 62 -0.90 -13.16 -9.14
N ASP A 63 -0.55 -12.65 -10.31
CA ASP A 63 0.04 -13.43 -11.40
C ASP A 63 1.56 -13.42 -11.30
N PHE A 64 2.13 -14.33 -10.52
CA PHE A 64 3.59 -14.42 -10.36
C PHE A 64 4.32 -14.76 -11.66
N GLU A 65 3.70 -15.50 -12.58
CA GLU A 65 4.31 -15.78 -13.88
C GLU A 65 4.44 -14.50 -14.72
N ALA A 66 3.37 -13.70 -14.76
CA ALA A 66 3.39 -12.41 -15.44
C ALA A 66 4.31 -11.39 -14.74
N LEU A 67 4.36 -11.39 -13.40
CA LEU A 67 5.28 -10.56 -12.62
C LEU A 67 6.74 -10.90 -12.95
N GLU A 68 7.09 -12.18 -13.00
CA GLU A 68 8.43 -12.66 -13.37
C GLU A 68 8.85 -12.21 -14.78
N GLN A 69 7.92 -12.22 -15.74
CA GLN A 69 8.17 -11.76 -17.11
C GLN A 69 8.27 -10.23 -17.21
N ALA A 70 7.63 -9.50 -16.31
CA ALA A 70 7.58 -8.04 -16.29
C ALA A 70 8.83 -7.39 -15.66
N VAL A 71 9.59 -8.13 -14.84
CA VAL A 71 10.81 -7.62 -14.23
C VAL A 71 11.87 -7.38 -15.29
N THR A 72 12.44 -6.17 -15.25
CA THR A 72 13.60 -5.78 -16.05
C THR A 72 14.78 -5.50 -15.15
N PRO A 73 16.01 -5.42 -15.69
CA PRO A 73 17.14 -4.94 -14.93
C PRO A 73 16.95 -3.53 -14.36
N GLN A 74 15.95 -2.74 -14.76
CA GLN A 74 15.66 -1.41 -14.21
C GLN A 74 14.60 -1.43 -13.11
N THR A 75 13.90 -2.56 -12.93
CA THR A 75 12.86 -2.68 -11.89
C THR A 75 13.52 -2.65 -10.53
N GLY A 76 13.13 -1.68 -9.70
CA GLY A 76 13.72 -1.47 -8.38
C GLY A 76 12.70 -1.43 -7.25
N VAL A 77 11.41 -1.22 -7.57
CA VAL A 77 10.35 -1.14 -6.58
C VAL A 77 9.15 -1.99 -6.99
N TYR A 78 8.64 -2.76 -6.04
CA TYR A 78 7.30 -3.33 -6.11
C TYR A 78 6.37 -2.59 -5.16
N VAL A 79 5.25 -2.06 -5.67
CA VAL A 79 4.21 -1.45 -4.83
C VAL A 79 3.15 -2.51 -4.54
N LEU A 80 3.08 -2.89 -3.26
CA LEU A 80 2.09 -3.79 -2.70
C LEU A 80 0.94 -2.95 -2.11
N CYS A 81 -0.31 -3.30 -2.39
CA CYS A 81 -1.47 -2.73 -1.71
C CYS A 81 -2.16 -3.86 -0.93
N ASN A 82 -2.17 -3.79 0.39
CA ASN A 82 -2.71 -4.85 1.25
C ASN A 82 -3.36 -4.25 2.52
N PRO A 83 -4.70 -4.27 2.66
CA PRO A 83 -5.69 -4.79 1.72
C PRO A 83 -5.73 -4.07 0.37
N HIS A 84 -5.99 -4.83 -0.70
CA HIS A 84 -5.83 -4.37 -2.08
C HIS A 84 -7.03 -3.56 -2.58
N ASN A 85 -6.83 -2.27 -2.82
CA ASN A 85 -7.81 -1.38 -3.46
C ASN A 85 -7.65 -1.44 -5.00
N PRO A 86 -8.71 -1.74 -5.78
CA PRO A 86 -10.13 -1.66 -5.43
C PRO A 86 -10.84 -2.99 -5.13
N VAL A 87 -10.15 -4.12 -5.22
CA VAL A 87 -10.78 -5.45 -5.21
C VAL A 87 -11.06 -6.01 -3.81
N GLY A 88 -10.64 -5.32 -2.76
CA GLY A 88 -10.93 -5.69 -1.37
C GLY A 88 -10.19 -6.93 -0.86
N ARG A 89 -9.18 -7.44 -1.59
CA ARG A 89 -8.42 -8.63 -1.18
C ARG A 89 -7.57 -8.33 0.06
N VAL A 90 -7.68 -9.20 1.06
CA VAL A 90 -6.71 -9.34 2.14
C VAL A 90 -5.83 -10.53 1.79
N PHE A 91 -4.53 -10.30 1.58
CA PHE A 91 -3.63 -11.37 1.15
C PHE A 91 -3.25 -12.27 2.32
N THR A 92 -3.30 -13.58 2.08
CA THR A 92 -2.91 -14.59 3.05
C THR A 92 -1.40 -14.55 3.31
N ARG A 93 -0.96 -15.15 4.42
CA ARG A 93 0.48 -15.34 4.70
C ARG A 93 1.20 -16.02 3.55
N GLN A 94 0.58 -17.01 2.91
CA GLN A 94 1.19 -17.74 1.79
C GLN A 94 1.40 -16.83 0.58
N GLU A 95 0.38 -16.07 0.18
CA GLU A 95 0.48 -15.11 -0.94
C GLU A 95 1.52 -14.02 -0.64
N LEU A 96 1.53 -13.47 0.58
CA LEU A 96 2.55 -12.49 1.00
C LEU A 96 3.96 -13.09 1.03
N THR A 97 4.11 -14.37 1.39
CA THR A 97 5.41 -15.07 1.31
C THR A 97 5.91 -15.15 -0.12
N GLN A 98 5.02 -15.44 -1.08
CA GLN A 98 5.39 -15.42 -2.50
C GLN A 98 5.81 -14.02 -2.96
N VAL A 99 5.16 -12.95 -2.47
CA VAL A 99 5.60 -11.57 -2.74
C VAL A 99 7.01 -11.32 -2.20
N ALA A 100 7.30 -11.75 -0.97
CA ALA A 100 8.62 -11.58 -0.37
C ALA A 100 9.71 -12.38 -1.10
N ASP A 101 9.41 -13.61 -1.50
CA ASP A 101 10.34 -14.44 -2.28
C ASP A 101 10.60 -13.82 -3.66
N PHE A 102 9.56 -13.33 -4.33
CA PHE A 102 9.67 -12.61 -5.59
C PHE A 102 10.52 -11.33 -5.45
N ALA A 103 10.23 -10.50 -4.44
CA ALA A 103 10.96 -9.27 -4.19
C ALA A 103 12.43 -9.56 -3.88
N LYS A 104 12.71 -10.56 -3.05
CA LYS A 104 14.07 -10.98 -2.72
C LYS A 104 14.85 -11.48 -3.94
N LYS A 105 14.24 -12.35 -4.75
CA LYS A 105 14.85 -12.93 -5.95
C LYS A 105 15.34 -11.87 -6.93
N HIS A 106 14.59 -10.77 -7.03
CA HIS A 106 14.84 -9.69 -7.98
C HIS A 106 15.42 -8.43 -7.33
N GLU A 107 15.83 -8.51 -6.06
CA GLU A 107 16.39 -7.39 -5.29
C GLU A 107 15.49 -6.14 -5.34
N LEU A 108 14.17 -6.36 -5.22
CA LEU A 108 13.17 -5.30 -5.25
C LEU A 108 12.91 -4.77 -3.85
N PHE A 109 12.88 -3.44 -3.75
CA PHE A 109 12.37 -2.78 -2.56
C PHE A 109 10.83 -2.78 -2.55
N VAL A 110 10.21 -3.11 -1.42
CA VAL A 110 8.74 -3.16 -1.32
C VAL A 110 8.18 -1.92 -0.61
N VAL A 111 7.27 -1.23 -1.30
CA VAL A 111 6.41 -0.21 -0.69
C VAL A 111 5.04 -0.83 -0.46
N ALA A 112 4.69 -1.09 0.79
CA ALA A 112 3.40 -1.64 1.18
C ALA A 112 2.44 -0.52 1.58
N ASP A 113 1.44 -0.22 0.76
CA ASP A 113 0.29 0.60 1.12
C ASP A 113 -0.73 -0.25 1.88
N GLU A 114 -0.80 -0.02 3.19
CA GLU A 114 -1.66 -0.75 4.12
C GLU A 114 -2.70 0.17 4.78
N ILE A 115 -3.09 1.26 4.11
CA ILE A 115 -4.06 2.23 4.65
C ILE A 115 -5.43 1.62 4.98
N HIS A 116 -5.77 0.46 4.42
CA HIS A 116 -7.03 -0.24 4.63
C HIS A 116 -6.96 -1.34 5.72
N CYS A 117 -5.83 -1.52 6.41
CA CYS A 117 -5.61 -2.63 7.34
C CYS A 117 -6.65 -2.75 8.47
N GLU A 118 -7.15 -1.63 8.99
CA GLU A 118 -8.13 -1.58 10.07
C GLU A 118 -9.59 -1.78 9.58
N LEU A 119 -9.80 -1.82 8.25
CA LEU A 119 -11.08 -2.05 7.59
C LEU A 119 -11.25 -3.49 7.09
N VAL A 120 -10.41 -4.42 7.56
CA VAL A 120 -10.59 -5.84 7.27
C VAL A 120 -11.92 -6.33 7.86
N LEU A 121 -12.77 -6.87 6.99
CA LEU A 121 -14.08 -7.41 7.38
C LEU A 121 -14.04 -8.91 7.66
N GLU A 122 -13.13 -9.63 7.00
CA GLU A 122 -12.91 -11.08 7.14
C GLU A 122 -11.42 -11.41 7.09
N GLY A 123 -11.00 -12.42 7.83
CA GLY A 123 -9.60 -12.83 7.92
C GLY A 123 -8.77 -11.90 8.80
N GLU A 124 -7.45 -11.94 8.61
CA GLU A 124 -6.48 -11.20 9.41
C GLU A 124 -5.55 -10.43 8.48
N HIS A 125 -5.37 -9.13 8.73
CA HIS A 125 -4.31 -8.36 8.07
C HIS A 125 -2.95 -8.76 8.61
N ILE A 126 -2.01 -9.04 7.72
CA ILE A 126 -0.62 -9.30 8.07
C ILE A 126 0.20 -8.14 7.53
N PRO A 127 0.76 -7.28 8.40
CA PRO A 127 1.66 -6.22 7.96
C PRO A 127 2.87 -6.82 7.26
N TYR A 128 3.19 -6.34 6.07
CA TYR A 128 4.22 -6.93 5.22
C TYR A 128 5.57 -6.98 5.93
N PHE A 129 5.96 -5.91 6.63
CA PHE A 129 7.22 -5.85 7.38
C PHE A 129 7.33 -6.93 8.49
N SER A 130 6.20 -7.48 8.96
CA SER A 130 6.16 -8.51 10.01
C SER A 130 6.30 -9.94 9.47
N LEU A 131 6.27 -10.12 8.15
CA LEU A 131 6.18 -11.42 7.50
C LEU A 131 7.44 -12.28 7.75
N ASN A 132 8.62 -11.72 7.53
CA ASN A 132 9.92 -12.35 7.73
C ASN A 132 11.03 -11.29 7.78
N LYS A 133 12.28 -11.71 8.04
CA LYS A 133 13.40 -10.78 8.20
C LYS A 133 13.72 -9.99 6.93
N GLU A 134 13.49 -10.56 5.75
CA GLU A 134 13.72 -9.88 4.48
C GLU A 134 12.74 -8.70 4.33
N ALA A 135 11.44 -8.96 4.50
CA ALA A 135 10.41 -7.94 4.44
C ALA A 135 10.63 -6.85 5.51
N GLU A 136 11.04 -7.23 6.72
CA GLU A 136 11.37 -6.30 7.80
C GLU A 136 12.53 -5.35 7.41
N GLN A 137 13.54 -5.87 6.71
CA GLN A 137 14.75 -5.12 6.38
C GLN A 137 14.68 -4.37 5.05
N ASN A 138 13.80 -4.79 4.12
CA ASN A 138 13.74 -4.29 2.75
C ASN A 138 12.33 -3.83 2.33
N SER A 139 11.62 -3.17 3.24
CA SER A 139 10.33 -2.55 2.92
C SER A 139 10.06 -1.26 3.71
N ILE A 140 9.10 -0.48 3.20
CA ILE A 140 8.40 0.57 3.94
C ILE A 140 6.92 0.24 3.92
N THR A 141 6.28 0.31 5.08
CA THR A 141 4.82 0.22 5.20
C THR A 141 4.22 1.60 5.39
N LEU A 142 3.26 1.98 4.56
CA LEU A 142 2.54 3.26 4.60
C LEU A 142 1.12 3.03 5.12
N CYS A 143 0.69 3.84 6.10
CA CYS A 143 -0.65 3.74 6.67
C CYS A 143 -1.13 5.10 7.21
N SER A 144 -2.42 5.17 7.55
CA SER A 144 -3.07 6.37 8.10
C SER A 144 -4.39 5.98 8.78
N ALA A 145 -4.83 6.77 9.76
CA ALA A 145 -6.18 6.67 10.31
C ALA A 145 -7.27 7.20 9.35
N GLY A 146 -6.88 7.84 8.23
CA GLY A 146 -7.80 8.55 7.34
C GLY A 146 -8.96 7.71 6.81
N LYS A 147 -8.75 6.42 6.56
CA LYS A 147 -9.79 5.51 6.08
C LYS A 147 -10.67 4.99 7.21
N ILE A 148 -10.07 4.41 8.25
CA ILE A 148 -10.83 3.82 9.36
C ILE A 148 -11.62 4.87 10.16
N ALA A 149 -11.04 6.04 10.41
CA ALA A 149 -11.68 7.10 11.20
C ALA A 149 -12.43 8.12 10.34
N ASN A 150 -12.52 7.93 9.01
CA ASN A 150 -13.19 8.83 8.06
C ASN A 150 -12.75 10.30 8.18
N ILE A 151 -11.43 10.53 8.27
CA ILE A 151 -10.81 11.85 8.41
C ILE A 151 -9.78 12.17 7.30
N PRO A 152 -10.02 11.84 6.01
CA PRO A 152 -9.04 12.12 4.96
C PRO A 152 -8.76 13.62 4.77
N GLY A 153 -9.66 14.50 5.24
CA GLY A 153 -9.47 15.95 5.26
C GLY A 153 -8.47 16.46 6.32
N LEU A 154 -8.04 15.59 7.24
CA LEU A 154 -6.96 15.85 8.20
C LEU A 154 -5.71 15.08 7.74
N PRO A 155 -4.88 15.67 6.85
CA PRO A 155 -3.83 14.93 6.17
C PRO A 155 -2.70 14.57 7.16
N LEU A 156 -2.74 13.32 7.64
CA LEU A 156 -1.65 12.72 8.40
C LEU A 156 -1.58 11.22 8.10
N ALA A 157 -0.41 10.81 7.64
CA ALA A 157 -0.04 9.43 7.40
C ALA A 157 1.29 9.16 8.11
N TYR A 158 1.63 7.89 8.27
CA TYR A 158 2.88 7.46 8.87
C TYR A 158 3.50 6.32 8.06
N ALA A 159 4.82 6.23 8.15
CA ALA A 159 5.60 5.15 7.58
C ALA A 159 6.19 4.30 8.71
N ILE A 160 6.04 2.99 8.63
CA ILE A 160 6.70 2.03 9.53
C ILE A 160 7.91 1.49 8.77
N ILE A 161 9.10 1.75 9.33
CA ILE A 161 10.40 1.39 8.73
C ILE A 161 11.27 0.79 9.84
N PRO A 162 11.27 -0.54 10.01
CA PRO A 162 12.05 -1.19 11.06
C PRO A 162 13.56 -1.05 10.87
N ASN A 163 14.03 -1.12 9.63
CA ASN A 163 15.45 -0.96 9.29
C ASN A 163 15.92 0.49 9.60
N PRO A 164 16.86 0.69 10.55
CA PRO A 164 17.28 2.02 10.97
C PRO A 164 18.01 2.81 9.89
N ASP A 165 18.77 2.14 9.01
CA ASP A 165 19.50 2.79 7.92
C ASP A 165 18.53 3.27 6.84
N LEU A 166 17.54 2.44 6.49
CA LEU A 166 16.46 2.84 5.58
C LEU A 166 15.61 3.95 6.16
N ARG A 167 15.28 3.88 7.46
CA ARG A 167 14.50 4.92 8.13
C ARG A 167 15.24 6.26 8.11
N LYS A 168 16.54 6.26 8.42
CA LYS A 168 17.36 7.47 8.37
C LYS A 168 17.39 8.07 6.96
N ARG A 169 17.59 7.24 5.93
CA ARG A 169 17.53 7.68 4.53
C ARG A 169 16.17 8.27 4.17
N PHE A 170 15.07 7.65 4.63
CA PHE A 170 13.72 8.17 4.44
C PHE A 170 13.54 9.55 5.06
N GLU A 171 13.97 9.72 6.29
CA GLU A 171 13.89 10.99 7.02
C GLU A 171 14.71 12.09 6.33
N GLU A 172 15.90 11.77 5.81
CA GLU A 172 16.77 12.71 5.10
C GLU A 172 16.17 13.17 3.75
N GLU A 173 15.54 12.25 2.99
CA GLU A 173 14.87 12.57 1.72
C GLU A 173 13.54 13.28 1.94
N ALA A 174 12.79 12.92 2.99
CA ALA A 174 11.53 13.56 3.36
C ALA A 174 11.71 14.97 3.94
N LEU A 175 12.93 15.31 4.40
CA LEU A 175 13.23 16.57 5.07
C LEU A 175 12.95 17.77 4.15
N GLY A 176 12.00 18.61 4.55
CA GLY A 176 11.63 19.82 3.82
C GLY A 176 10.67 19.59 2.64
N LEU A 177 10.27 18.34 2.36
CA LEU A 177 9.23 18.02 1.39
C LEU A 177 7.82 18.09 1.99
N PHE A 178 7.68 17.66 3.25
CA PHE A 178 6.38 17.63 3.92
C PHE A 178 6.18 18.86 4.81
N PRO A 179 4.96 19.43 4.84
CA PRO A 179 4.64 20.52 5.77
C PRO A 179 4.76 20.04 7.21
N VAL A 180 4.93 20.99 8.13
CA VAL A 180 4.87 20.72 9.57
C VAL A 180 3.54 20.04 9.90
N ARG A 181 3.60 19.02 10.77
CA ARG A 181 2.42 18.26 11.18
C ARG A 181 1.33 19.19 11.71
N ASN A 182 0.11 19.01 11.21
CA ASN A 182 -1.05 19.79 11.64
C ASN A 182 -1.53 19.28 13.02
N ILE A 183 -1.64 20.19 14.00
CA ILE A 183 -2.08 19.85 15.37
C ILE A 183 -3.44 19.15 15.42
N LEU A 184 -4.38 19.51 14.54
CA LEU A 184 -5.68 18.86 14.43
C LEU A 184 -5.55 17.42 13.92
N ALA A 185 -4.65 17.21 12.94
CA ALA A 185 -4.40 15.89 12.39
C ALA A 185 -3.67 14.99 13.40
N GLU A 186 -2.70 15.52 14.15
CA GLU A 186 -2.03 14.79 15.25
C GLU A 186 -3.02 14.40 16.36
N THR A 187 -3.89 15.34 16.75
CA THR A 187 -4.93 15.10 17.76
C THR A 187 -5.89 13.99 17.30
N ALA A 188 -6.34 14.06 16.05
CA ALA A 188 -7.24 13.06 15.48
C ALA A 188 -6.58 11.69 15.34
N LEU A 189 -5.32 11.61 14.91
CA LEU A 189 -4.56 10.37 14.84
C LEU A 189 -4.37 9.75 16.24
N THR A 190 -4.07 10.57 17.24
CA THR A 190 -3.92 10.13 18.62
C THR A 190 -5.23 9.56 19.15
N ALA A 191 -6.35 10.25 18.96
CA ALA A 191 -7.67 9.75 19.35
C ALA A 191 -8.04 8.45 18.62
N ALA A 192 -7.69 8.36 17.33
CA ALA A 192 -7.94 7.17 16.53
C ALA A 192 -7.17 5.94 17.03
N TYR A 193 -6.01 6.08 17.70
CA TYR A 193 -5.17 4.94 18.09
C TYR A 193 -4.90 4.80 19.59
N ASN A 194 -5.39 5.70 20.45
CA ASN A 194 -5.22 5.59 21.91
C ASN A 194 -6.28 4.70 22.60
N GLY A 195 -7.13 4.04 21.82
CA GLY A 195 -8.21 3.18 22.30
C GLY A 195 -9.56 3.88 22.52
N SER A 196 -9.62 5.22 22.45
CA SER A 196 -10.86 5.96 22.74
C SER A 196 -11.98 5.74 21.73
N CYS A 197 -11.65 5.26 20.52
CA CYS A 197 -12.61 4.99 19.45
C CYS A 197 -12.75 3.50 19.11
N ASP A 198 -12.15 2.57 19.87
CA ASP A 198 -12.10 1.17 19.46
C ASP A 198 -13.48 0.52 19.37
N ALA A 199 -14.36 0.78 20.35
CA ALA A 199 -15.75 0.29 20.31
C ALA A 199 -16.49 0.79 19.05
N TRP A 200 -16.31 2.06 18.68
CA TRP A 200 -16.91 2.62 17.47
C TRP A 200 -16.34 1.97 16.20
N LYS A 201 -15.05 1.66 16.16
CA LYS A 201 -14.44 0.98 15.00
C LYS A 201 -14.97 -0.45 14.84
N GLU A 202 -15.17 -1.17 15.94
CA GLU A 202 -15.80 -2.50 15.90
C GLU A 202 -17.22 -2.42 15.35
N GLU A 203 -18.04 -1.52 15.90
CA GLU A 203 -19.41 -1.29 15.42
C GLU A 203 -19.43 -0.89 13.94
N LEU A 204 -18.48 -0.06 13.49
CA LEU A 204 -18.31 0.30 12.09
C LEU A 204 -18.01 -0.93 11.22
N ARG A 205 -17.07 -1.80 11.62
CA ARG A 205 -16.76 -3.02 10.87
C ARG A 205 -17.97 -3.94 10.76
N ASP A 206 -18.72 -4.11 11.84
CA ASP A 206 -19.96 -4.91 11.83
C ASP A 206 -21.00 -4.31 10.88
N TYR A 207 -21.17 -3.00 10.90
CA TYR A 207 -22.07 -2.30 9.99
C TYR A 207 -21.64 -2.43 8.52
N LEU A 208 -20.34 -2.29 8.24
CA LEU A 208 -19.79 -2.44 6.89
C LEU A 208 -19.88 -3.89 6.38
N ARG A 209 -19.69 -4.87 7.25
CA ARG A 209 -19.90 -6.29 6.91
C ARG A 209 -21.36 -6.55 6.51
N ALA A 210 -22.31 -6.08 7.32
CA ALA A 210 -23.73 -6.19 6.99
C ALA A 210 -24.09 -5.49 5.66
N ASN A 211 -23.49 -4.32 5.39
CA ASN A 211 -23.71 -3.61 4.13
C ASN A 211 -23.10 -4.35 2.93
N ARG A 212 -21.92 -4.95 3.08
CA ARG A 212 -21.31 -5.79 2.05
C ARG A 212 -22.22 -6.96 1.71
N ASP A 213 -22.63 -7.72 2.73
CA ASP A 213 -23.47 -8.92 2.54
C ASP A 213 -24.80 -8.56 1.89
N TYR A 214 -25.41 -7.45 2.33
CA TYR A 214 -26.61 -6.91 1.69
C TYR A 214 -26.37 -6.55 0.22
N LEU A 215 -25.29 -5.83 -0.08
CA LEU A 215 -24.97 -5.41 -1.44
C LEU A 215 -24.72 -6.61 -2.36
N GLU A 216 -23.95 -7.59 -1.91
CA GLU A 216 -23.68 -8.83 -2.65
C GLU A 216 -24.97 -9.59 -2.96
N ALA A 217 -25.85 -9.77 -1.96
CA ALA A 217 -27.15 -10.39 -2.16
C ALA A 217 -28.05 -9.60 -3.13
N ARG A 218 -28.00 -8.27 -3.11
CA ARG A 218 -28.77 -7.44 -4.06
C ARG A 218 -28.20 -7.50 -5.48
N ILE A 219 -26.88 -7.59 -5.64
CA ILE A 219 -26.23 -7.62 -6.96
C ILE A 219 -26.47 -8.96 -7.66
N SER A 220 -26.43 -10.09 -6.92
CA SER A 220 -26.68 -11.42 -7.50
C SER A 220 -28.10 -11.59 -8.05
N GLU A 221 -29.05 -10.82 -7.55
CA GLU A 221 -30.42 -10.77 -8.11
C GLU A 221 -30.53 -9.98 -9.42
N ILE A 222 -29.53 -9.19 -9.81
CA ILE A 222 -29.57 -8.33 -11.01
C ILE A 222 -29.20 -9.17 -12.25
N PRO A 223 -30.11 -9.37 -13.22
CA PRO A 223 -29.81 -10.16 -14.42
C PRO A 223 -28.60 -9.61 -15.18
N GLY A 224 -27.67 -10.49 -15.55
CA GLY A 224 -26.47 -10.13 -16.34
C GLY A 224 -25.32 -9.54 -15.54
N ARG A 225 -25.34 -9.62 -14.20
CA ARG A 225 -24.19 -9.36 -13.32
C ARG A 225 -23.58 -10.69 -12.85
N MET A 226 -22.26 -10.72 -12.64
CA MET A 226 -21.56 -11.90 -12.12
C MET A 226 -21.95 -12.16 -10.66
N ASP A 227 -21.98 -13.44 -10.30
CA ASP A 227 -22.24 -13.94 -8.96
C ASP A 227 -21.13 -13.53 -7.96
N SER A 228 -21.50 -13.53 -6.69
CA SER A 228 -20.75 -13.01 -5.52
C SER A 228 -19.34 -13.58 -5.32
N HIS A 229 -18.52 -12.87 -4.54
CA HIS A 229 -17.21 -13.35 -4.08
C HIS A 229 -17.34 -14.66 -3.26
N GLU A 230 -16.48 -15.65 -3.53
CA GLU A 230 -16.18 -16.72 -2.56
C GLU A 230 -14.96 -16.25 -1.73
N PHE A 231 -15.11 -16.19 -0.40
CA PHE A 231 -14.04 -15.79 0.55
C PHE A 231 -13.09 -16.95 0.86
#